data_AF-A0A972CGY1-F1
#
_entry.id   AF-A0A972CGY1-F1
#
_cell.length_a   1.000
_cell.length_b   1.000
_cell.length_c   1.000
_cell.angle_alpha   90.00
_cell.angle_beta   90.00
_cell.angle_gamma   90.00
#
_symmetry.space_group_name_H-M   'P 1'
#
loop_
_entity.id
_entity.type
_entity.pdbx_description
1 polymer ?
#
loop_
_entity_poly.entity_id
_entity_poly.type
_entity_poly.pdbx_seq_one_letter_code
_entity_poly.pdbx_strand_id
1 'polypeptide(L)'
;MYLNLPLGQVKGRTFDIIDDNGSWLVIAEFKCYYQDLCKLRKIDAEIITADYEGLLVPNRSITAKDGKPGVYVKDISGEFIFTPVSVITSDGEYSLVESSYYYEQDGDKNVRVKTVDVYDEILTNPERE
;
A
#
# COMPACT_ATOMS: atom_id res chain seq x y z
N MET A 1 -11.67 -0.30 -11.14
CA MET A 1 -12.01 -0.58 -9.74
C MET A 1 -12.43 -2.02 -9.61
N TYR A 2 -12.21 -2.62 -8.44
CA TYR A 2 -12.84 -3.88 -8.08
C TYR A 2 -13.94 -3.62 -7.04
N LEU A 3 -15.01 -4.41 -7.11
CA LEU A 3 -16.11 -4.37 -6.17
C LEU A 3 -16.23 -5.74 -5.50
N ASN A 4 -16.10 -5.79 -4.19
CA ASN A 4 -16.34 -7.02 -3.44
C ASN A 4 -17.86 -7.19 -3.26
N LEU A 5 -18.43 -8.22 -3.89
CA LEU A 5 -19.84 -8.60 -3.79
C LEU A 5 -19.99 -9.95 -3.06
N PRO A 6 -21.18 -10.30 -2.55
CA PRO A 6 -21.37 -11.52 -1.76
C PRO A 6 -20.94 -12.83 -2.44
N LEU A 7 -21.02 -12.93 -3.78
CA LEU A 7 -20.59 -14.12 -4.53
C LEU A 7 -19.15 -14.04 -5.07
N GLY A 8 -18.46 -12.92 -4.83
CA GLY A 8 -17.07 -12.73 -5.25
C GLY A 8 -16.75 -11.31 -5.69
N GLN A 9 -15.46 -11.09 -5.94
CA GLN A 9 -14.95 -9.82 -6.42
C GLN A 9 -15.20 -9.67 -7.93
N VAL A 10 -15.60 -8.47 -8.33
CA VAL A 10 -15.93 -8.15 -9.71
C VAL A 10 -15.13 -6.96 -10.21
N LYS A 11 -14.51 -7.11 -11.38
CA LYS A 11 -13.79 -6.01 -12.04
C LYS A 11 -14.75 -5.12 -12.82
N GLY A 12 -14.76 -3.83 -12.48
CA GLY A 12 -15.54 -2.80 -13.15
C GLY A 12 -14.67 -1.65 -13.66
N ARG A 13 -15.23 -0.89 -14.60
CA ARG A 13 -14.67 0.38 -15.06
C ARG A 13 -15.50 1.52 -14.47
N THR A 14 -14.83 2.51 -13.89
CA THR A 14 -15.49 3.78 -13.52
C THR A 14 -15.93 4.49 -14.80
N PHE A 15 -17.24 4.71 -14.93
CA PHE A 15 -17.85 5.40 -16.05
C PHE A 15 -17.94 6.90 -15.76
N ASP A 16 -18.39 7.27 -14.56
CA ASP A 16 -18.52 8.68 -14.16
C ASP A 16 -18.44 8.83 -12.63
N ILE A 17 -18.08 10.03 -12.17
CA ILE A 17 -18.04 10.41 -10.75
C ILE A 17 -18.67 11.80 -10.63
N ILE A 18 -19.75 11.90 -9.86
CA ILE A 18 -20.53 13.13 -9.69
C ILE A 18 -20.49 13.55 -8.22
N ASP A 19 -20.17 14.82 -7.96
CA ASP A 19 -20.32 15.43 -6.63
C ASP A 19 -21.81 15.69 -6.38
N ASP A 20 -22.35 15.09 -5.32
CA ASP A 20 -23.72 15.29 -4.85
C ASP A 20 -23.73 15.73 -3.38
N ASN A 21 -23.54 17.03 -3.17
CA ASN A 21 -23.78 17.74 -1.91
C ASN A 21 -23.21 17.03 -0.68
N GLY A 22 -21.92 16.69 -0.73
CA GLY A 22 -21.21 16.03 0.38
C GLY A 22 -21.19 14.51 0.30
N SER A 23 -21.68 13.93 -0.81
CA SER A 23 -21.47 12.53 -1.18
C SER A 23 -21.01 12.42 -2.63
N TRP A 24 -20.35 11.33 -2.98
CA TRP A 24 -19.96 11.04 -4.34
C TRP A 24 -20.87 9.96 -4.93
N LEU A 25 -21.48 10.25 -6.07
CA LEU A 25 -22.13 9.24 -6.90
C LEU A 25 -21.11 8.68 -7.89
N VAL A 26 -20.70 7.42 -7.69
CA VAL A 26 -19.80 6.71 -8.59
C VAL A 26 -20.62 5.79 -9.49
N ILE A 27 -20.59 6.03 -10.79
CA ILE A 27 -21.23 5.17 -11.80
C ILE A 27 -20.16 4.23 -12.35
N ALA A 28 -20.39 2.92 -12.25
CA ALA A 28 -19.46 1.90 -12.72
C ALA A 28 -20.12 0.95 -13.74
N GLU A 29 -19.38 0.60 -14.79
CA GLU A 29 -19.76 -0.36 -15.82
C GLU A 29 -19.06 -1.71 -15.56
N PHE A 30 -19.85 -2.80 -15.61
CA PHE A 30 -19.36 -4.17 -15.45
C PHE A 30 -19.78 -4.99 -16.67
N LYS A 31 -18.84 -5.79 -17.21
CA LYS A 31 -19.08 -6.65 -18.39
C LYS A 31 -19.27 -8.12 -18.05
N CYS A 32 -19.15 -8.48 -16.78
CA CYS A 32 -19.26 -9.86 -16.33
C CYS A 32 -20.72 -10.25 -16.10
N TYR A 33 -21.02 -11.53 -16.34
CA TYR A 33 -22.27 -12.12 -15.87
C TYR A 33 -22.15 -12.38 -14.36
N TYR A 34 -22.98 -11.69 -13.57
CA TYR A 34 -23.15 -11.96 -12.15
C TYR A 34 -24.63 -12.25 -11.94
N GLN A 35 -24.95 -13.52 -11.65
CA GLN A 35 -26.31 -14.07 -11.75
C GLN A 35 -27.37 -13.29 -10.95
N ASP A 36 -26.96 -12.70 -9.83
CA ASP A 36 -27.85 -11.93 -8.95
C ASP A 36 -27.73 -10.41 -9.10
N LEU A 37 -26.97 -9.89 -10.08
CA LEU A 37 -26.70 -8.45 -10.19
C LEU A 37 -28.00 -7.66 -10.38
N CYS A 38 -28.91 -8.20 -11.20
CA CYS A 38 -30.24 -7.63 -11.42
C CYS A 38 -31.15 -7.67 -10.18
N LYS A 39 -30.80 -8.46 -9.16
CA LYS A 39 -31.55 -8.55 -7.88
C LYS A 39 -30.96 -7.63 -6.81
N LEU A 40 -29.69 -7.28 -6.92
CA LEU A 40 -29.01 -6.39 -5.98
C LEU A 40 -29.49 -4.94 -6.22
N ARG A 41 -30.30 -4.41 -5.29
CA ARG A 41 -30.79 -3.02 -5.35
C ARG A 41 -30.01 -2.07 -4.44
N LYS A 42 -29.70 -2.52 -3.23
CA LYS A 42 -28.90 -1.80 -2.23
C LYS A 42 -28.13 -2.81 -1.41
N ILE A 43 -26.83 -2.63 -1.34
CA ILE A 43 -25.92 -3.48 -0.56
C ILE A 43 -24.82 -2.61 0.02
N ASP A 44 -24.27 -3.06 1.15
CA ASP A 44 -22.97 -2.60 1.59
C ASP A 44 -21.92 -3.29 0.71
N ALA A 45 -21.04 -2.49 0.11
CA ALA A 45 -20.02 -2.98 -0.80
C ALA A 45 -18.71 -2.25 -0.54
N GLU A 46 -17.61 -2.97 -0.75
CA GLU A 46 -16.27 -2.43 -0.63
C GLU A 46 -15.69 -2.19 -2.03
N ILE A 47 -15.18 -0.98 -2.25
CA ILE A 47 -14.55 -0.56 -3.49
C ILE A 47 -13.04 -0.59 -3.31
N ILE A 48 -12.36 -1.38 -4.12
CA ILE A 48 -10.90 -1.40 -4.19
C ILE A 48 -10.46 -0.53 -5.37
N THR A 49 -9.85 0.61 -5.06
CA THR A 49 -9.37 1.60 -6.02
C THR A 49 -7.94 1.33 -6.48
N ALA A 50 -7.12 0.76 -5.61
CA ALA A 50 -5.75 0.34 -5.87
C ALA A 50 -5.43 -0.94 -5.10
N ASP A 51 -4.51 -1.72 -5.67
CA ASP A 51 -4.01 -2.96 -5.08
C ASP A 51 -2.48 -2.90 -5.19
N TYR A 52 -1.80 -3.09 -4.06
CA TYR A 52 -0.36 -2.91 -3.93
C TYR A 52 0.24 -4.13 -3.23
N GLU A 53 1.43 -4.52 -3.66
CA GLU A 53 2.21 -5.58 -3.04
C GLU A 53 3.47 -4.99 -2.42
N GLY A 54 3.92 -5.57 -1.31
CA GLY A 54 5.09 -5.12 -0.56
C GLY A 54 5.24 -5.83 0.77
N LEU A 55 6.13 -5.32 1.63
CA LEU A 55 6.34 -5.82 2.98
C LEU A 55 5.63 -4.93 3.98
N LEU A 56 4.90 -5.53 4.93
CA LEU A 56 4.30 -4.81 6.04
C LEU A 56 5.35 -4.56 7.13
N VAL A 57 5.55 -3.30 7.48
CA VAL A 57 6.45 -2.86 8.55
C VAL A 57 5.65 -2.06 9.57
N PRO A 58 5.77 -2.35 10.89
CA PRO A 58 5.16 -1.52 11.92
C PRO A 58 5.66 -0.08 11.85
N ASN A 59 4.77 0.90 11.88
CA ASN A 59 5.15 2.32 11.78
C ASN A 59 6.12 2.74 12.88
N ARG A 60 6.01 2.14 14.07
CA ARG A 60 6.93 2.34 15.21
C ARG A 60 8.37 1.90 14.97
N SER A 61 8.62 1.11 13.94
CA SER A 61 9.97 0.69 13.52
C SER A 61 10.56 1.61 12.44
N ILE A 62 9.72 2.44 11.82
CA ILE A 62 10.13 3.40 10.79
C ILE A 62 10.53 4.70 11.49
N THR A 63 11.69 5.22 11.09
CA THR A 63 12.21 6.51 11.54
C THR A 63 12.73 7.29 10.33
N ALA A 64 13.28 8.47 10.56
CA ALA A 64 13.87 9.30 9.51
C ALA A 64 15.31 9.64 9.85
N LYS A 65 16.19 9.49 8.85
CA LYS A 65 17.57 9.96 8.91
C LYS A 65 17.83 10.87 7.71
N ASP A 66 18.31 12.08 7.96
CA ASP A 66 18.56 13.09 6.93
C ASP A 66 17.33 13.35 6.03
N GLY A 67 16.13 13.29 6.61
CA GLY A 67 14.86 13.49 5.90
C GLY A 67 14.38 12.31 5.07
N LYS A 68 15.12 11.18 5.04
CA LYS A 68 14.70 9.95 4.36
C LYS A 68 14.09 8.96 5.34
N PRO A 69 12.91 8.39 5.06
CA PRO A 69 12.35 7.32 5.87
C PRO A 69 13.20 6.05 5.74
N GLY A 70 13.35 5.33 6.85
CA GLY A 70 14.11 4.09 6.91
C GLY A 70 13.84 3.31 8.18
N VAL A 71 14.38 2.11 8.23
CA VAL A 71 14.36 1.24 9.40
C VAL A 71 15.79 0.85 9.77
N TYR A 72 15.96 0.27 10.94
CA TYR A 72 17.23 -0.32 11.35
C TYR A 72 17.18 -1.83 11.18
N VAL A 73 17.99 -2.35 10.26
CA VAL A 73 18.12 -3.79 9.99
C VAL A 73 19.34 -4.32 10.71
N LYS A 74 19.19 -5.44 11.40
CA LYS A 74 20.30 -6.13 12.05
C LYS A 74 21.15 -6.87 11.01
N ASP A 75 22.44 -6.61 11.00
CA ASP A 75 23.37 -7.29 10.11
C ASP A 75 23.89 -8.62 10.71
N ILE A 76 24.75 -9.31 9.98
CA ILE A 76 25.36 -10.58 10.42
C ILE A 76 26.27 -10.43 11.65
N SER A 77 26.77 -9.23 11.94
CA SER A 77 27.57 -8.95 13.13
C SER A 77 26.70 -8.67 14.37
N GLY A 78 25.40 -8.45 14.16
CA GLY A 78 24.43 -8.10 15.18
C GLY A 78 24.24 -6.60 15.36
N GLU A 79 24.91 -5.77 14.55
CA GLU A 79 24.75 -4.31 14.57
C GLU A 79 23.52 -3.88 13.77
N PHE A 80 22.88 -2.81 14.22
CA PHE A 80 21.71 -2.24 13.55
C PHE A 80 22.14 -1.14 12.56
N ILE A 81 21.88 -1.38 11.28
CA ILE A 81 22.25 -0.49 10.18
C ILE A 81 20.99 0.17 9.61
N PHE A 82 21.05 1.50 9.48
CA PHE A 82 19.98 2.26 8.84
C PHE A 82 19.83 1.85 7.37
N THR A 83 18.66 1.34 7.01
CA THR A 83 18.28 0.93 5.66
C THR A 83 17.08 1.76 5.22
N PRO A 84 17.20 2.53 4.13
CA PRO A 84 16.11 3.37 3.65
C PRO A 84 14.96 2.50 3.12
N VAL A 85 13.73 2.99 3.29
CA VAL A 85 12.52 2.30 2.82
C VAL A 85 11.66 3.25 2.00
N SER A 86 11.02 2.72 0.96
CA SER A 86 10.00 3.45 0.20
C SER A 86 8.62 2.98 0.64
N VAL A 87 7.89 3.87 1.31
CA VAL A 87 6.51 3.60 1.76
C VAL A 87 5.55 3.77 0.58
N ILE A 88 4.80 2.71 0.28
CA ILE A 88 3.76 2.70 -0.76
C ILE A 88 2.45 3.28 -0.20
N THR A 89 2.04 2.80 0.97
CA THR A 89 0.84 3.26 1.68
C THR A 89 0.95 2.92 3.17
N SER A 90 0.10 3.52 4.01
CA SER A 90 -0.01 3.21 5.43
C SER A 90 -1.45 3.26 5.90
N ASP A 91 -1.79 2.39 6.85
CA ASP A 91 -3.05 2.41 7.58
C ASP A 91 -2.98 3.17 8.92
N GLY A 92 -1.80 3.73 9.25
CA GLY A 92 -1.52 4.42 10.50
C GLY A 92 -0.84 3.55 11.58
N GLU A 93 -1.00 2.23 11.55
CA GLU A 93 -0.30 1.29 12.44
C GLU A 93 0.88 0.60 11.74
N TYR A 94 0.67 0.21 10.48
CA TYR A 94 1.64 -0.41 9.59
C TYR A 94 1.79 0.41 8.30
N SER A 95 2.96 0.27 7.69
CA SER A 95 3.23 0.77 6.35
C SER A 95 3.56 -0.41 5.45
N LEU A 96 3.01 -0.39 4.24
CA LEU A 96 3.44 -1.25 3.16
C LEU A 96 4.66 -0.59 2.49
N VAL A 97 5.78 -1.29 2.44
CA VAL A 97 7.02 -0.80 1.82
C VAL A 97 7.48 -1.68 0.66
N GLU A 98 8.21 -1.09 -0.28
CA GLU A 98 8.88 -1.81 -1.37
C GLU A 98 9.87 -2.86 -0.81
N SER A 99 10.01 -3.99 -1.50
CA SER A 99 10.90 -5.10 -1.12
C SER A 99 12.13 -5.17 -2.00
N SER A 100 13.28 -5.56 -1.43
CA SER A 100 14.59 -5.75 -2.08
C SER A 100 15.22 -4.48 -2.65
N TYR A 101 14.53 -3.75 -3.52
CA TYR A 101 14.98 -2.45 -4.04
C TYR A 101 13.81 -1.61 -4.53
N TYR A 102 14.01 -0.30 -4.57
CA TYR A 102 13.14 0.66 -5.23
C TYR A 102 13.96 1.65 -6.05
N TYR A 103 13.30 2.53 -6.79
CA TYR A 103 13.96 3.55 -7.60
C TYR A 103 13.67 4.94 -7.04
N GLU A 104 14.71 5.72 -6.79
CA GLU A 104 14.60 7.15 -6.49
C GLU A 104 15.04 7.96 -7.69
N GLN A 105 14.41 9.11 -7.89
CA GLN A 105 14.82 10.06 -8.91
C GLN A 105 15.89 11.01 -8.32
N ASP A 106 17.07 11.03 -8.94
CA ASP A 106 18.15 11.96 -8.63
C ASP A 106 18.48 12.77 -9.90
N GLY A 107 17.85 13.95 -9.99
CA GLY A 107 17.82 14.75 -11.23
C GLY A 107 17.12 14.01 -12.38
N ASP A 108 17.86 13.80 -13.47
CA ASP A 108 17.36 13.08 -14.66
C ASP A 108 17.65 11.56 -14.63
N LYS A 109 18.13 11.03 -13.49
CA LYS A 109 18.50 9.61 -13.36
C LYS A 109 17.58 8.88 -12.37
N ASN A 110 17.24 7.65 -12.72
CA ASN A 110 16.65 6.69 -11.79
C ASN A 110 17.76 5.89 -11.12
N VAL A 111 17.92 6.05 -9.81
CA VAL A 111 18.91 5.35 -9.00
C VAL A 111 18.22 4.19 -8.29
N ARG A 112 18.78 2.99 -8.44
CA ARG A 112 18.32 1.80 -7.72
C ARG A 112 18.84 1.86 -6.29
N VAL A 113 17.92 1.86 -5.32
CA VAL A 113 18.22 1.88 -3.89
C VAL A 113 17.83 0.53 -3.30
N LYS A 114 18.76 -0.13 -2.60
CA LYS A 114 18.46 -1.36 -1.86
C LYS A 114 17.62 -1.01 -0.62
N THR A 115 16.57 -1.79 -0.38
CA THR A 115 15.68 -1.69 0.80
C THR A 115 15.63 -3.05 1.51
N VAL A 116 14.72 -3.18 2.47
CA VAL A 116 14.48 -4.39 3.26
C VAL A 116 14.08 -5.61 2.43
N ASP A 117 14.47 -6.79 2.90
CA ASP A 117 14.08 -8.10 2.40
C ASP A 117 13.21 -8.87 3.42
N VAL A 118 12.53 -9.93 2.95
CA VAL A 118 11.53 -10.71 3.73
C VAL A 118 12.08 -11.26 5.06
N TYR A 119 13.38 -11.53 5.14
CA TYR A 119 14.03 -12.16 6.29
C TYR A 119 14.86 -11.20 7.14
N ASP A 120 14.76 -9.90 6.89
CA ASP A 120 15.50 -8.91 7.67
C ASP A 120 14.93 -8.79 9.09
N GLU A 121 15.82 -8.81 10.08
CA GLU A 121 15.48 -8.50 11.47
C GLU A 121 15.45 -6.98 11.67
N ILE A 122 14.25 -6.42 11.88
CA ILE A 122 14.05 -4.97 12.02
C ILE A 122 13.92 -4.58 13.50
N LEU A 123 14.68 -3.57 13.93
CA LEU A 123 14.58 -2.99 15.27
C LEU A 123 13.19 -2.36 15.49
N THR A 124 12.59 -2.66 16.63
CA THR A 124 11.32 -2.04 17.04
C THR A 124 11.58 -0.87 17.97
N ASN A 125 11.01 0.31 17.67
CA ASN A 125 11.19 1.55 18.44
C ASN A 125 12.65 2.06 18.47
N PRO A 126 13.25 2.42 17.33
CA PRO A 126 14.63 2.90 17.26
C PRO A 126 14.90 4.18 18.06
N GLU A 127 13.87 4.96 18.43
CA GLU A 127 14.01 6.17 19.24
C GLU A 127 14.22 5.91 20.75
N ARG A 128 14.14 4.65 21.20
CA ARG A 128 14.29 4.28 22.63
C ARG A 128 15.65 3.68 22.98
N GLU A 129 16.57 3.58 22.04
CA GLU A 129 18.00 3.27 22.26
C GLU A 129 18.84 4.55 22.26
#